data_AF-A0A817PYS9-F1
#
_entry.id   AF-A0A817PYS9-F1
#
_cell.length_a   1.000
_cell.length_b   1.000
_cell.length_c   1.000
_cell.angle_alpha   90.00
_cell.angle_beta   90.00
_cell.angle_gamma   90.00
#
_symmetry.space_group_name_H-M   'P 1'
#
loop_
_entity.id
_entity.type
_entity.pdbx_description
1 polymer ?
#
loop_
_entity_poly.entity_id
_entity_poly.type
_entity_poly.pdbx_seq_one_letter_code
_entity_poly.pdbx_strand_id
1 'polypeptide(L)'
;WNQLDSFIVLLSIASIVIEKMVSGHILRIHPTLIRVVRILRIARVLKLLKMAEGVRALFYTVIQALPQSLLFFLLFFIFGTLGVELFGKLECSEEQPCSGLNKHAHFKNFCIALLTLFRVATGDNWNGIMKDTLRQNDSSHVDNSHFMKIISPIYFVIFVLMAQFVLINIVVAVLMQKLEDSNKMIANDAELVEEIERQLEYDENCIEQA
;
A
#
# COMPACT_ATOMS: atom_id res chain seq x y z
N TRP A 1 -6.85 0.46 21.78
CA TRP A 1 -5.52 0.81 22.32
C TRP A 1 -4.99 -0.16 23.38
N ASN A 2 -5.78 -0.55 24.38
CA ASN A 2 -5.34 -1.51 25.40
C ASN A 2 -5.02 -2.90 24.81
N GLN A 3 -5.77 -3.36 23.80
CA GLN A 3 -5.47 -4.60 23.08
C GLN A 3 -4.14 -4.54 22.32
N LEU A 4 -3.84 -3.42 21.65
CA LEU A 4 -2.56 -3.21 20.95
C LEU A 4 -1.40 -3.11 21.94
N ASP A 5 -1.60 -2.48 23.10
CA ASP A 5 -0.58 -2.42 24.15
C ASP A 5 -0.29 -3.80 24.74
N SER A 6 -1.33 -4.58 25.01
CA SER A 6 -1.20 -5.97 25.46
C SER A 6 -0.46 -6.83 24.43
N PHE A 7 -0.81 -6.70 23.14
CA PHE A 7 -0.11 -7.39 22.06
C PHE A 7 1.38 -7.02 21.98
N ILE A 8 1.72 -5.73 22.07
CA ILE A 8 3.12 -5.26 22.05
C ILE A 8 3.90 -5.82 23.25
N VAL A 9 3.29 -5.83 24.45
CA VAL A 9 3.92 -6.39 25.65
C VAL A 9 4.18 -7.88 25.49
N LEU A 10 3.19 -8.65 25.00
CA LEU A 10 3.33 -10.09 24.72
C LEU A 10 4.44 -10.37 23.69
N LEU A 11 4.46 -9.63 22.58
CA LEU A 11 5.50 -9.75 21.55
C LEU A 11 6.89 -9.43 22.09
N SER A 12 7.01 -8.42 22.95
CA SER A 12 8.27 -8.04 23.56
C SER A 12 8.78 -9.10 24.53
N ILE A 13 7.90 -9.71 25.33
CA ILE A 13 8.25 -10.83 26.22
C ILE A 13 8.67 -12.05 25.39
N ALA A 14 7.89 -12.42 24.38
CA ALA A 14 8.19 -13.53 23.48
C ALA A 14 9.55 -13.36 22.79
N SER A 15 9.87 -12.16 22.30
CA SER A 15 11.17 -11.85 21.69
C SER A 15 12.35 -12.03 22.65
N ILE A 16 12.19 -11.74 23.95
CA ILE A 16 13.23 -11.95 24.98
C ILE A 16 13.39 -13.44 25.28
N VAL A 17 12.28 -14.16 25.43
CA VAL A 17 12.29 -15.61 25.72
C VAL A 17 12.94 -16.38 24.56
N ILE A 18 12.59 -16.06 23.32
CA ILE A 18 13.16 -16.71 22.13
C ILE A 18 14.68 -16.49 22.06
N GLU A 19 15.19 -15.28 22.36
CA GLU A 19 16.64 -15.03 22.36
C GLU A 19 17.38 -15.84 23.44
N LYS A 20 16.79 -15.98 24.63
CA LYS A 20 17.37 -16.81 25.71
C LYS A 20 17.40 -18.29 25.34
N MET A 21 16.31 -18.82 24.75
CA MET A 21 16.24 -20.23 24.33
C MET A 21 17.24 -20.56 23.22
N VAL A 22 17.45 -19.63 22.29
CA VAL A 22 18.47 -19.77 21.23
C VAL A 22 19.88 -19.73 21.81
N SER A 23 20.16 -18.81 22.73
CA SER A 23 21.48 -18.68 23.36
C SER A 23 21.81 -19.88 24.28
N GLY A 24 20.79 -20.49 24.89
CA GLY A 24 20.94 -21.70 25.70
C GLY A 24 21.13 -22.99 24.90
N HIS A 25 21.32 -22.92 23.58
CA HIS A 25 21.41 -24.08 22.68
C HIS A 25 20.20 -25.03 22.67
N ILE A 26 19.08 -24.64 23.29
CA ILE A 26 17.85 -25.44 23.39
C ILE A 26 17.16 -25.52 22.02
N LEU A 27 17.23 -24.45 21.22
CA LEU A 27 16.66 -24.40 19.87
C LEU A 27 17.73 -23.97 18.84
N ARG A 28 18.00 -24.82 17.83
CA ARG A 28 18.82 -24.46 16.66
C ARG A 28 17.95 -23.75 15.63
N ILE A 29 18.01 -22.42 15.59
CA ILE A 29 17.23 -21.58 14.67
C ILE A 29 18.16 -20.93 13.63
N HIS A 30 17.68 -20.71 12.41
CA HIS A 30 18.43 -20.01 11.36
C HIS A 30 18.83 -18.57 11.78
N PRO A 31 20.03 -18.09 11.39
CA PRO A 31 20.53 -16.76 11.76
C PRO A 31 19.65 -15.60 11.28
N THR A 32 18.93 -15.78 10.17
CA THR A 32 17.98 -14.80 9.61
C THR A 32 16.79 -14.57 10.53
N LEU A 33 16.28 -15.62 11.18
CA LEU A 33 15.15 -15.51 12.12
C LEU A 33 15.56 -14.77 13.40
N ILE A 34 16.80 -14.96 13.87
CA ILE A 34 17.36 -14.19 15.00
C ILE A 34 17.37 -12.69 14.67
N ARG A 35 17.75 -12.33 13.43
CA ARG A 35 17.72 -10.93 12.97
C ARG A 35 16.30 -10.38 12.97
N VAL A 36 15.31 -11.15 12.49
CA VAL A 36 13.90 -10.74 12.48
C VAL A 36 13.37 -10.53 13.92
N VAL A 37 13.68 -11.45 14.85
CA VAL A 37 13.27 -11.33 16.27
C VAL A 37 13.87 -10.10 16.94
N ARG A 38 15.10 -9.71 16.57
CA ARG A 38 15.72 -8.47 17.03
C ARG A 38 15.02 -7.23 16.47
N ILE A 39 14.65 -7.23 15.19
CA ILE A 39 13.90 -6.14 14.56
C ILE A 39 12.50 -5.99 15.18
N LEU A 40 11.82 -7.09 15.52
CA LEU A 40 10.50 -7.06 16.16
C LEU A 40 10.49 -6.30 17.50
N ARG A 41 11.62 -6.16 18.18
CA ARG A 41 11.70 -5.33 19.40
C ARG A 41 11.45 -3.85 19.13
N ILE A 42 11.73 -3.37 17.91
CA ILE A 42 11.44 -2.00 17.44
C ILE A 42 9.92 -1.77 17.37
N ALA A 43 9.08 -2.82 17.30
CA ALA A 43 7.63 -2.67 17.36
C ALA A 43 7.15 -1.97 18.65
N ARG A 44 7.94 -1.95 19.73
CA ARG A 44 7.63 -1.16 20.93
C ARG A 44 7.59 0.35 20.65
N VAL A 45 8.31 0.83 19.64
CA VAL A 45 8.30 2.23 19.16
C VAL A 45 6.91 2.61 18.62
N LEU A 46 6.10 1.63 18.19
CA LEU A 46 4.71 1.87 17.80
C LEU A 46 3.84 2.37 18.97
N LYS A 47 4.30 2.25 20.22
CA LYS A 47 3.66 2.94 21.37
C LYS A 47 3.68 4.46 21.19
N LEU A 48 4.65 5.03 20.46
CA LEU A 48 4.72 6.47 20.16
C LEU A 48 3.60 6.93 19.23
N LEU A 49 2.99 6.02 18.45
CA LEU A 49 1.79 6.33 17.66
C LEU A 49 0.59 6.71 18.54
N LYS A 50 0.63 6.36 19.84
CA LYS A 50 -0.36 6.84 20.82
C LYS A 50 -0.24 8.35 21.07
N MET A 51 0.99 8.89 21.03
CA MET A 51 1.27 10.30 21.35
C MET A 51 1.14 11.23 20.15
N ALA A 52 1.37 10.74 18.93
CA ALA A 52 1.29 11.58 17.73
C ALA A 52 -0.11 11.55 17.11
N GLU A 53 -0.97 12.49 17.51
CA GLU A 53 -2.33 12.63 16.95
C GLU A 53 -2.32 12.87 15.43
N GLY A 54 -1.34 13.60 14.90
CA GLY A 54 -1.17 13.79 13.46
C GLY A 54 -0.87 12.49 12.69
N VAL A 55 -0.08 11.58 13.27
CA VAL A 55 0.21 10.27 12.65
C VAL A 55 -1.02 9.35 12.70
N ARG A 56 -1.82 9.47 13.77
CA ARG A 56 -3.10 8.74 13.90
C ARG A 56 -4.09 9.14 12.81
N ALA A 57 -4.17 10.42 12.47
CA ALA A 57 -5.01 10.92 11.38
C ALA A 57 -4.62 10.31 10.02
N LEU A 58 -3.31 10.15 9.76
CA LEU A 58 -2.82 9.49 8.53
C LEU A 58 -3.22 8.01 8.49
N PHE A 59 -3.06 7.27 9.59
CA PHE A 59 -3.50 5.87 9.64
C PHE A 59 -5.01 5.71 9.46
N TYR A 60 -5.81 6.62 10.01
CA TYR A 60 -7.26 6.63 9.81
C TYR A 60 -7.63 6.84 8.33
N THR A 61 -6.95 7.75 7.64
CA THR A 61 -7.15 7.96 6.19
C THR A 61 -6.74 6.75 5.35
N VAL A 62 -5.69 6.00 5.76
CA VAL A 62 -5.31 4.76 5.08
C VAL A 62 -6.39 3.70 5.25
N ILE A 63 -6.97 3.56 6.45
CA ILE A 63 -8.06 2.61 6.72
C ILE A 63 -9.32 2.98 5.92
N GLN A 64 -9.64 4.26 5.83
CA GLN A 64 -10.75 4.74 5.00
C GLN A 64 -10.54 4.52 3.50
N ALA A 65 -9.29 4.47 3.02
CA ALA A 65 -8.98 4.13 1.64
C ALA A 65 -9.00 2.61 1.34
N LEU A 66 -9.09 1.74 2.37
CA LEU A 66 -9.12 0.28 2.19
C LEU A 66 -10.26 -0.27 1.31
N PRO A 67 -11.49 0.27 1.33
CA PRO A 67 -12.56 -0.23 0.44
C PRO A 67 -12.18 -0.09 -1.03
N GLN A 68 -11.56 1.03 -1.40
CA GLN A 68 -11.08 1.27 -2.77
C GLN A 68 -9.80 0.46 -3.08
N SER A 69 -9.03 0.10 -2.03
CA SER A 69 -7.86 -0.77 -2.16
C SER A 69 -8.23 -2.19 -2.63
N LEU A 70 -9.45 -2.68 -2.37
CA LEU A 70 -9.89 -4.00 -2.83
C LEU A 70 -10.02 -4.05 -4.36
N LEU A 71 -10.59 -3.00 -4.96
CA LEU A 71 -10.65 -2.84 -6.42
C LEU A 71 -9.27 -2.74 -7.03
N PHE A 72 -8.36 -1.98 -6.40
CA PHE A 72 -6.97 -1.87 -6.84
C PHE A 72 -6.23 -3.21 -6.74
N PHE A 73 -6.42 -3.96 -5.65
CA PHE A 73 -5.84 -5.28 -5.47
C PHE A 73 -6.41 -6.30 -6.47
N LEU A 74 -7.71 -6.27 -6.74
CA LEU A 74 -8.34 -7.13 -7.74
C LEU A 74 -7.80 -6.85 -9.14
N LEU A 75 -7.63 -5.57 -9.51
CA LEU A 75 -6.98 -5.18 -10.77
C LEU A 75 -5.58 -5.78 -10.88
N PHE A 76 -4.77 -5.64 -9.83
CA PHE A 76 -3.43 -6.22 -9.76
C PHE A 76 -3.43 -7.75 -9.84
N PHE A 77 -4.40 -8.41 -9.20
CA PHE A 77 -4.53 -9.85 -9.24
C PHE A 77 -4.83 -10.34 -10.66
N ILE A 78 -5.84 -9.78 -11.33
CA ILE A 78 -6.25 -10.15 -12.68
C ILE A 78 -5.10 -9.93 -13.68
N PHE A 79 -4.52 -8.73 -13.68
CA PHE A 79 -3.40 -8.43 -14.57
C PHE A 79 -2.15 -9.24 -14.19
N GLY A 80 -1.90 -9.48 -12.90
CA GLY A 80 -0.79 -10.29 -12.43
C GLY A 80 -0.84 -11.72 -12.98
N THR A 81 -2.00 -12.37 -12.90
CA THR A 81 -2.18 -13.72 -13.47
C THR A 81 -2.10 -13.71 -15.00
N LEU A 82 -2.71 -12.72 -15.66
CA LEU A 82 -2.65 -12.60 -17.13
C LEU A 82 -1.22 -12.34 -17.62
N GLY A 83 -0.45 -11.50 -16.93
CA GLY A 83 0.92 -11.19 -17.27
C GLY A 83 1.85 -12.39 -17.12
N VAL A 84 1.62 -13.26 -16.12
CA VAL A 84 2.35 -14.53 -15.99
C VAL A 84 2.05 -15.45 -17.17
N GLU A 85 0.78 -15.55 -17.58
CA GLU A 85 0.38 -16.40 -18.71
C GLU A 85 0.95 -15.87 -20.04
N LEU A 86 0.87 -14.56 -20.28
CA LEU A 86 1.30 -13.93 -21.54
C LEU A 86 2.82 -13.79 -21.65
N PHE A 87 3.51 -13.43 -20.56
CA PHE A 87 4.91 -13.01 -20.58
C PHE A 87 5.83 -13.86 -19.68
N GLY A 88 5.31 -14.90 -19.02
CA GLY A 88 6.08 -15.72 -18.07
C GLY A 88 7.22 -16.53 -18.70
N LYS A 89 7.18 -16.74 -20.02
CA LYS A 89 8.23 -17.44 -20.77
C LYS A 89 9.29 -16.51 -21.36
N LEU A 90 9.17 -15.20 -21.19
CA LEU A 90 10.14 -14.25 -21.74
C LEU A 90 11.47 -14.37 -20.98
N GLU A 91 12.56 -14.45 -21.73
CA GLU A 91 13.91 -14.53 -21.18
C GLU A 91 14.79 -13.40 -21.69
N CYS A 92 15.61 -12.87 -20.80
CA CYS A 92 16.61 -11.86 -21.10
C CYS A 92 17.98 -12.54 -21.03
N SER A 93 18.74 -12.50 -22.12
CA SER A 93 20.07 -13.09 -22.24
C SER A 93 21.10 -11.99 -22.53
N GLU A 94 22.40 -12.31 -22.47
CA GLU A 94 23.45 -11.37 -22.90
C GLU A 94 23.35 -11.04 -24.40
N GLU A 95 22.91 -12.00 -25.21
CA GLU A 95 22.68 -11.82 -26.66
C GLU A 95 21.42 -11.00 -26.96
N GLN A 96 20.44 -11.03 -26.04
CA GLN A 96 19.21 -10.26 -26.11
C GLN A 96 18.97 -9.52 -24.77
N PRO A 97 19.65 -8.38 -24.54
CA PRO A 97 19.57 -7.65 -23.29
C PRO A 97 18.24 -6.91 -23.16
N CYS A 98 17.58 -7.01 -22.01
CA CYS A 98 16.33 -6.30 -21.69
C CYS A 98 16.60 -4.92 -21.10
N SER A 99 15.72 -3.95 -21.40
CA SER A 99 15.84 -2.57 -20.91
C SER A 99 15.01 -2.30 -19.65
N GLY A 100 13.82 -2.89 -19.57
CA GLY A 100 12.90 -2.79 -18.44
C GLY A 100 12.87 -4.03 -17.56
N LEU A 101 12.91 -5.22 -18.17
CA LEU A 101 12.86 -6.49 -17.45
C LEU A 101 14.22 -6.87 -16.88
N ASN A 102 14.23 -7.45 -15.68
CA ASN A 102 15.43 -7.92 -14.99
C ASN A 102 15.11 -9.01 -13.94
N LYS A 103 16.14 -9.47 -13.21
CA LYS A 103 16.01 -10.50 -12.15
C LYS A 103 15.00 -10.17 -11.02
N HIS A 104 14.61 -8.91 -10.88
CA HIS A 104 13.67 -8.43 -9.86
C HIS A 104 12.39 -7.83 -10.45
N ALA A 105 12.27 -7.77 -11.78
CA ALA A 105 11.12 -7.26 -12.50
C ALA A 105 10.85 -8.17 -13.72
N HIS A 106 10.04 -9.20 -13.52
CA HIS A 106 9.71 -10.21 -14.53
C HIS A 106 8.36 -10.87 -14.25
N PHE A 107 7.82 -11.55 -15.27
CA PHE A 107 6.52 -12.23 -15.19
C PHE A 107 6.60 -13.75 -14.96
N LYS A 108 7.80 -14.33 -14.73
CA LYS A 108 7.94 -15.77 -14.45
C LYS A 108 7.19 -16.27 -13.20
N ASN A 109 7.03 -15.43 -12.18
CA ASN A 109 6.40 -15.78 -10.89
C ASN A 109 5.32 -14.76 -10.55
N PHE A 110 4.16 -15.22 -10.06
CA PHE A 110 3.03 -14.35 -9.71
C PHE A 110 3.41 -13.20 -8.76
N CYS A 111 4.16 -13.47 -7.69
CA CYS A 111 4.54 -12.43 -6.73
C CYS A 111 5.47 -11.36 -7.35
N ILE A 112 6.43 -11.77 -8.18
CA ILE A 112 7.30 -10.81 -8.88
C ILE A 112 6.53 -10.09 -9.99
N ALA A 113 5.56 -10.73 -10.63
CA ALA A 113 4.66 -10.08 -11.58
C ALA A 113 3.85 -8.97 -10.91
N LEU A 114 3.32 -9.19 -9.70
CA LEU A 114 2.65 -8.15 -8.91
C LEU A 114 3.59 -6.98 -8.59
N LEU A 115 4.84 -7.24 -8.18
CA LEU A 115 5.84 -6.18 -7.94
C LEU A 115 6.22 -5.45 -9.24
N THR A 116 6.27 -6.17 -10.36
CA THR A 116 6.52 -5.58 -11.69
C THR A 116 5.36 -4.68 -12.10
N LEU A 117 4.12 -5.10 -11.88
CA LEU A 117 2.93 -4.29 -12.11
C LEU A 117 2.83 -3.10 -11.16
N PHE A 118 3.31 -3.23 -9.91
CA PHE A 118 3.43 -2.10 -9.00
C PHE A 118 4.35 -1.02 -9.55
N ARG A 119 5.53 -1.42 -10.06
CA ARG A 119 6.46 -0.53 -10.75
C ARG A 119 5.83 0.16 -11.97
N VAL A 120 5.05 -0.59 -12.75
CA VAL A 120 4.31 -0.05 -13.90
C VAL A 120 3.22 0.95 -13.47
N ALA A 121 2.49 0.64 -12.40
CA ALA A 121 1.42 1.51 -11.86
C ALA A 121 1.96 2.84 -11.32
N THR A 122 3.21 2.87 -10.82
CA THR A 122 3.89 4.11 -10.45
C THR A 122 4.41 4.90 -11.66
N GLY A 123 4.27 4.36 -12.88
CA GLY A 123 4.77 4.97 -14.12
C GLY A 123 6.28 4.82 -14.31
N ASP A 124 6.97 4.01 -13.51
CA ASP A 124 8.42 3.84 -13.62
C ASP A 124 8.77 2.83 -14.71
N ASN A 125 9.50 3.30 -15.73
CA ASN A 125 10.05 2.50 -16.83
C ASN A 125 9.06 1.48 -17.47
N TRP A 126 7.77 1.76 -17.45
CA TRP A 126 6.75 0.85 -17.99
C TRP A 126 6.87 0.68 -19.51
N ASN A 127 7.30 1.73 -20.21
CA ASN A 127 7.60 1.68 -21.63
C ASN A 127 8.74 0.71 -21.97
N GLY A 128 9.78 0.65 -21.12
CA GLY A 128 10.89 -0.30 -21.29
C GLY A 128 10.42 -1.73 -21.08
N ILE A 129 9.60 -1.97 -20.05
CA ILE A 129 9.00 -3.28 -19.77
C ILE A 129 8.11 -3.72 -20.96
N MET A 130 7.25 -2.83 -21.46
CA MET A 130 6.39 -3.10 -22.62
C MET A 130 7.20 -3.38 -23.90
N LYS A 131 8.30 -2.66 -24.12
CA LYS A 131 9.20 -2.91 -25.25
C LYS A 131 9.86 -4.27 -25.16
N ASP A 132 10.23 -4.71 -23.96
CA ASP A 132 10.82 -6.03 -23.79
C ASP A 132 9.80 -7.15 -24.02
N THR A 133 8.53 -6.96 -23.67
CA THR A 133 7.47 -7.96 -23.93
C THR A 133 7.03 -8.01 -25.40
N LEU A 134 7.42 -7.03 -26.23
CA LEU A 134 7.22 -7.06 -27.69
C LEU A 134 8.24 -7.96 -28.42
N ARG A 135 9.27 -8.44 -27.71
CA ARG A 135 10.34 -9.25 -28.30
C ARG A 135 9.84 -10.64 -28.64
N GLN A 136 10.39 -11.18 -29.72
CA GLN A 136 10.11 -12.52 -30.17
C GLN A 136 11.06 -13.48 -29.43
N ASN A 137 10.51 -14.52 -28.80
CA ASN A 137 11.28 -15.68 -28.38
C ASN A 137 11.42 -16.60 -29.59
N ASP A 138 12.63 -16.77 -30.11
CA ASP A 138 12.93 -17.72 -31.20
C ASP A 138 12.67 -19.19 -30.82
N SER A 139 12.44 -19.47 -29.53
CA SER A 139 12.24 -20.82 -29.00
C SER A 139 10.84 -21.40 -29.22
N SER A 140 9.87 -20.65 -29.76
CA SER A 140 8.53 -21.16 -30.06
C SER A 140 8.22 -21.08 -31.56
N HIS A 141 8.22 -22.23 -32.23
CA HIS A 141 7.85 -22.46 -33.64
C HIS A 141 6.37 -22.16 -33.99
N VAL A 142 5.69 -21.29 -33.25
CA VAL A 142 4.31 -20.89 -33.50
C VAL A 142 4.31 -19.41 -33.82
N ASP A 143 3.73 -19.03 -34.96
CA ASP A 143 3.57 -17.68 -35.51
C ASP A 143 2.71 -16.72 -34.64
N ASN A 144 2.96 -16.68 -33.33
CA ASN A 144 2.31 -15.77 -32.39
C ASN A 144 2.95 -14.36 -32.38
N SER A 145 3.91 -14.10 -33.27
CA SER A 145 4.66 -12.83 -33.37
C SER A 145 3.74 -11.62 -33.60
N HIS A 146 2.74 -11.74 -34.48
CA HIS A 146 1.78 -10.66 -34.74
C HIS A 146 0.82 -10.43 -33.58
N PHE A 147 0.41 -11.50 -32.91
CA PHE A 147 -0.51 -11.43 -31.77
C PHE A 147 0.12 -10.67 -30.59
N MET A 148 1.38 -10.97 -30.25
CA MET A 148 2.08 -10.31 -29.14
C MET A 148 2.40 -8.84 -29.43
N LYS A 149 2.64 -8.48 -30.70
CA LYS A 149 2.82 -7.08 -31.12
C LYS A 149 1.59 -6.21 -30.88
N ILE A 150 0.40 -6.80 -30.89
CA ILE A 150 -0.87 -6.10 -30.65
C ILE A 150 -1.25 -6.17 -29.17
N ILE A 151 -1.12 -7.33 -28.54
CA ILE A 151 -1.60 -7.55 -27.18
C ILE A 151 -0.72 -6.90 -26.13
N SER A 152 0.61 -6.91 -26.30
CA SER A 152 1.50 -6.31 -25.31
C SER A 152 1.18 -4.81 -25.09
N PRO A 153 1.11 -3.96 -26.14
CA PRO A 153 0.73 -2.56 -25.96
C PRO A 153 -0.66 -2.38 -25.34
N ILE A 154 -1.65 -3.15 -25.80
CA ILE A 154 -3.03 -3.09 -25.26
C ILE A 154 -3.04 -3.42 -23.76
N TYR A 155 -2.37 -4.50 -23.36
CA TYR A 155 -2.26 -4.92 -21.97
C TYR A 155 -1.67 -3.82 -21.08
N PHE A 156 -0.53 -3.24 -21.46
CA PHE A 156 0.14 -2.23 -20.64
C PHE A 156 -0.60 -0.89 -20.64
N VAL A 157 -1.13 -0.44 -21.79
CA VAL A 157 -1.88 0.82 -21.87
C VAL A 157 -3.17 0.74 -21.07
N ILE A 158 -3.96 -0.34 -21.20
CA ILE A 158 -5.18 -0.52 -20.41
C ILE A 158 -4.85 -0.61 -18.92
N PHE A 159 -3.82 -1.38 -18.54
CA PHE A 159 -3.41 -1.47 -17.14
C PHE A 159 -3.03 -0.11 -16.55
N VAL A 160 -2.20 0.68 -17.26
CA VAL A 160 -1.78 2.00 -16.80
C VAL A 160 -2.98 2.93 -16.66
N LEU A 161 -3.87 2.99 -17.66
CA LEU A 161 -5.06 3.84 -17.59
C LEU A 161 -5.98 3.44 -16.42
N MET A 162 -6.21 2.13 -16.23
CA MET A 162 -7.02 1.61 -15.12
C MET A 162 -6.37 1.90 -13.76
N ALA A 163 -5.06 1.67 -13.63
CA ALA A 163 -4.32 1.92 -12.40
C ALA A 163 -4.33 3.41 -12.02
N GLN A 164 -4.11 4.30 -12.99
CA GLN A 164 -4.17 5.75 -12.77
C GLN A 164 -5.57 6.21 -12.43
N PHE A 165 -6.61 5.69 -13.10
CA PHE A 165 -8.00 6.00 -12.78
C PHE A 165 -8.35 5.62 -11.34
N VAL A 166 -7.96 4.41 -10.90
CA VAL A 166 -8.18 3.98 -9.51
C VAL A 166 -7.42 4.86 -8.52
N LEU A 167 -6.17 5.21 -8.83
CA LEU A 167 -5.35 6.07 -7.97
C LEU A 167 -5.95 7.47 -7.82
N ILE A 168 -6.43 8.07 -8.92
CA ILE A 168 -7.13 9.36 -8.88
C ILE A 168 -8.41 9.24 -8.04
N ASN A 169 -9.19 8.18 -8.20
CA ASN A 169 -10.41 7.98 -7.39
C ASN A 169 -10.11 7.86 -5.89
N ILE A 170 -8.99 7.22 -5.51
CA ILE A 170 -8.54 7.17 -4.11
C ILE A 170 -8.21 8.58 -3.61
N VAL A 171 -7.47 9.37 -4.39
CA VAL A 171 -7.11 10.74 -4.03
C VAL A 171 -8.35 11.62 -3.89
N VAL A 172 -9.29 11.55 -4.83
CA VAL A 172 -10.56 12.30 -4.79
C VAL A 172 -11.39 11.90 -3.57
N ALA A 173 -11.50 10.62 -3.26
CA ALA A 173 -12.23 10.15 -2.08
C ALA A 173 -11.64 10.72 -0.78
N VAL A 174 -10.31 10.67 -0.62
CA VAL A 174 -9.63 11.23 0.56
C VAL A 174 -9.79 12.75 0.64
N LEU A 175 -9.69 13.46 -0.49
CA LEU A 175 -9.89 14.92 -0.53
C LEU A 175 -11.32 15.31 -0.15
N MET A 176 -12.32 14.61 -0.70
CA MET A 176 -13.73 14.87 -0.36
C MET A 176 -14.01 14.62 1.11
N GLN A 177 -13.44 13.56 1.67
CA GLN A 177 -13.55 13.28 3.10
C GLN A 177 -12.93 14.39 3.96
N LYS A 178 -11.76 14.92 3.56
CA LYS A 178 -11.13 16.04 4.25
C LYS A 178 -11.92 17.34 4.13
N LEU A 179 -12.53 17.61 2.97
CA LEU A 179 -13.40 18.76 2.78
C LEU A 179 -14.67 18.65 3.64
N GLU A 180 -15.27 17.46 3.70
CA GLU A 180 -16.44 17.21 4.54
C GLU A 180 -16.12 17.36 6.03
N ASP A 181 -15.00 16.79 6.48
CA ASP A 181 -14.52 16.94 7.86
C ASP A 181 -14.26 18.42 8.21
N SER A 182 -13.65 19.18 7.29
CA SER A 182 -13.38 20.61 7.48
C SER A 182 -14.67 21.45 7.55
N ASN A 183 -15.66 21.17 6.69
CA ASN A 183 -16.94 21.88 6.70
C ASN A 183 -17.74 21.60 7.96
N LYS A 184 -17.75 20.35 8.46
CA LYS A 184 -18.38 19.99 9.74
C LYS A 184 -17.74 20.70 10.93
N MET A 185 -16.41 20.82 10.93
CA MET A 185 -15.70 21.54 12.00
C MET A 185 -16.12 23.01 12.05
N ILE A 186 -16.18 23.69 10.88
CA ILE A 186 -16.62 25.09 10.79
C ILE A 186 -18.08 25.26 11.25
N ALA A 187 -18.97 24.34 10.85
CA ALA A 187 -20.37 24.39 11.26
C ALA A 187 -20.52 24.23 12.79
N ASN A 188 -19.83 23.25 13.38
CA ASN A 188 -19.86 23.02 14.82
C ASN A 188 -19.26 24.21 15.61
N ASP A 189 -18.17 24.82 15.11
CA ASP A 189 -17.58 26.00 15.74
C ASP A 189 -18.54 27.20 15.71
N ALA A 190 -19.28 27.39 14.62
CA ALA A 190 -20.31 28.43 14.52
C ALA A 190 -21.48 28.19 15.49
N GLU A 191 -21.97 26.95 15.60
CA GLU A 191 -23.01 26.58 16.56
C GLU A 191 -22.54 26.78 18.02
N LEU A 192 -21.27 26.47 18.32
CA LEU A 192 -20.70 26.66 19.65
C LEU A 192 -20.61 28.14 20.02
N VAL A 193 -20.21 29.01 19.08
CA VAL A 193 -20.16 30.46 19.30
C VAL A 193 -21.56 31.01 19.61
N GLU A 194 -22.57 30.60 18.84
CA GLU A 194 -23.96 31.03 19.06
C GLU A 194 -24.49 30.59 20.43
N GLU A 195 -24.16 29.37 20.87
CA GLU A 195 -24.55 28.87 22.20
C GLU A 195 -23.87 29.65 23.34
N ILE A 196 -22.59 30.00 23.18
CA ILE A 196 -21.85 30.82 24.16
C ILE A 196 -22.47 32.22 24.25
N GLU A 197 -22.81 32.85 23.12
CA GLU A 197 -23.47 34.16 23.10
C GLU A 197 -24.81 34.14 23.83
N ARG A 198 -25.64 33.11 23.59
CA ARG A 198 -26.92 32.95 24.32
C ARG A 198 -26.74 32.75 25.83
N GLN A 199 -25.70 32.02 26.25
CA GLN A 199 -25.41 31.85 27.68
C GLN A 199 -24.95 33.15 28.33
N LEU A 200 -24.13 33.95 27.65
CA LEU A 200 -23.68 35.26 28.15
C LEU A 200 -24.86 36.23 28.31
N GLU A 201 -25.78 36.28 27.34
CA GLU A 201 -27.00 37.09 27.44
C GLU A 201 -27.89 36.65 28.62
N TYR A 202 -28.01 35.34 28.86
CA TYR A 202 -28.77 34.82 30.00
C TYR A 202 -28.13 35.22 31.34
N ASP A 203 -26.81 35.06 31.47
CA ASP A 203 -26.07 35.40 32.68
C ASP A 203 -26.12 36.91 32.98
N GLU A 204 -26.00 37.77 31.96
CA GLU A 204 -26.13 39.22 32.10
C GLU A 204 -27.53 39.62 32.61
N ASN A 205 -28.59 39.02 32.05
CA ASN A 205 -29.96 39.23 32.50
C ASN A 205 -30.20 38.75 33.94
N CYS A 206 -29.55 37.66 34.38
CA CYS A 206 -29.64 37.21 35.78
C CYS A 206 -28.95 38.17 36.75
N ILE A 207 -27.85 38.82 36.34
CA ILE A 207 -27.14 39.80 37.16
C ILE A 207 -27.96 41.09 37.30
N GLU A 208 -28.61 41.57 36.23
CA GLU A 208 -29.46 42.76 36.31
C GLU A 208 -30.70 42.59 37.22
N GLN A 209 -31.13 41.35 37.45
CA GLN A 209 -32.32 41.03 38.26
C GLN A 209 -32.03 40.70 39.74
N ALA A 210 -30.76 40.69 40.16
CA ALA A 210 -30.31 40.39 41.53
C ALA A 210 -30.01 41.65 42.35
#